data_AF-A0A847X672-F1
#
_entry.id   AF-A0A847X672-F1
#
_cell.length_a   1.000
_cell.length_b   1.000
_cell.length_c   1.000
_cell.angle_alpha   90.00
_cell.angle_beta   90.00
_cell.angle_gamma   90.00
#
_symmetry.space_group_name_H-M   'P 1'
#
loop_
_entity.id
_entity.type
_entity.pdbx_description
1 polymer ?
#
loop_
_entity_poly.entity_id
_entity_poly.type
_entity_poly.pdbx_seq_one_letter_code
_entity_poly.pdbx_strand_id
1 'polypeptide(L)' 'DDEVTVHLEEPQRAITPGQSAVFYVDNYLLGGGTIIKNLDL' A
#
# COMPACT_ATOMS: atom_id res chain seq x y z
N ASP A 1 -7.87 7.29 14.08
CA ASP A 1 -6.69 6.77 13.39
C ASP A 1 -7.13 6.03 12.15
N ASP A 2 -6.88 6.62 10.98
CA ASP A 2 -7.29 6.10 9.67
C ASP A 2 -6.07 5.61 8.88
N GLU A 3 -5.09 5.02 9.58
CA GLU A 3 -3.86 4.50 8.99
C GLU A 3 -3.80 2.98 9.10
N VAL A 4 -3.22 2.33 8.09
CA VAL A 4 -2.96 0.89 8.08
C VAL A 4 -1.52 0.63 7.66
N THR A 5 -0.89 -0.36 8.28
CA THR A 5 0.44 -0.84 7.87
C THR A 5 0.27 -2.05 6.97
N VAL A 6 0.94 -2.03 5.82
CA VAL A 6 0.93 -3.12 4.84
C VAL A 6 2.30 -3.74 4.81
N HIS A 7 2.38 -5.04 5.10
CA HIS A 7 3.58 -5.83 4.91
C HIS A 7 3.48 -6.56 3.58
N LEU A 8 4.49 -6.35 2.73
CA LEU A 8 4.58 -7.03 1.44
C LEU A 8 5.35 -8.35 1.65
N GLU A 9 4.84 -9.44 1.08
CA GLU A 9 5.51 -10.75 1.17
C GLU A 9 6.89 -10.73 0.52
N GLU A 10 7.02 -9.99 -0.59
CA GLU A 10 8.27 -9.75 -1.28
C GLU A 10 8.60 -8.25 -1.34
N PRO A 11 9.88 -7.86 -1.17
CA PRO A 11 10.28 -6.46 -1.24
C PRO A 11 9.94 -5.81 -2.58
N GLN A 12 9.25 -4.66 -2.54
CA GLN A 12 8.95 -3.86 -3.73
C GLN A 12 9.79 -2.58 -3.76
N ARG A 13 10.29 -2.22 -4.94
CA ARG A 13 11.06 -1.00 -5.14
C ARG A 13 10.15 0.17 -5.50
N ALA A 14 10.65 1.39 -5.29
CA ALA A 14 10.00 2.64 -5.72
C ALA A 14 8.60 2.91 -5.12
N ILE A 15 8.30 2.34 -3.95
CA ILE A 15 7.10 2.71 -3.16
C ILE A 15 7.25 4.15 -2.68
N THR A 16 6.41 5.05 -3.21
CA THR A 16 6.57 6.51 -3.06
C THR A 16 5.37 7.13 -2.35
N PRO A 17 5.57 7.95 -1.30
CA PRO A 17 4.49 8.69 -0.68
C PRO A 17 3.73 9.59 -1.67
N GLY A 18 2.42 9.69 -1.49
CA GLY A 18 1.51 10.43 -2.36
C GLY A 18 0.93 9.61 -3.52
N GLN A 19 1.46 8.42 -3.80
CA GLN A 19 0.82 7.46 -4.71
C GLN A 19 -0.30 6.68 -4.01
N SER A 20 -1.18 6.06 -4.80
CA SER A 20 -2.26 5.22 -4.26
C SER A 20 -1.82 3.76 -4.12
N ALA A 21 -2.12 3.15 -2.98
CA ALA A 21 -2.12 1.70 -2.81
C ALA A 21 -3.55 1.18 -3.01
N VAL A 22 -3.72 0.16 -3.86
CA VAL A 22 -5.02 -0.40 -4.21
C VAL A 22 -5.00 -1.90 -3.93
N PHE A 23 -6.00 -2.39 -3.21
CA PHE A 23 -6.08 -3.77 -2.75
C PHE A 23 -7.18 -4.52 -3.49
N TYR A 24 -6.84 -5.71 -3.97
CA TYR A 24 -7.74 -6.60 -4.68
C TYR A 24 -7.76 -7.98 -4.02
N VAL A 25 -8.88 -8.67 -4.15
CA VAL A 25 -8.98 -10.13 -3.96
C VAL A 25 -9.50 -10.69 -5.27
N ASP A 26 -8.66 -11.51 -5.92
CA ASP A 26 -8.87 -11.96 -7.29
C ASP A 26 -9.17 -10.75 -8.21
N ASN A 27 -10.38 -10.69 -8.78
CA ASN A 27 -10.83 -9.61 -9.67
C ASN A 27 -11.70 -8.58 -8.94
N TYR A 28 -11.79 -8.64 -7.62
CA TYR A 28 -12.64 -7.75 -6.81
C TYR A 28 -11.80 -6.65 -6.15
N LEU A 29 -12.20 -5.39 -6.37
CA LEU A 29 -11.59 -4.23 -5.73
C LEU A 29 -12.09 -4.13 -4.28
N LEU A 30 -11.18 -4.25 -3.31
CA LEU A 30 -11.48 -4.03 -1.91
C LEU A 30 -11.47 -2.55 -1.53
N GLY A 31 -10.64 -1.77 -2.22
CA GLY A 31 -10.47 -0.34 -1.96
C GLY A 31 -9.00 0.07 -2.06
N GLY A 32 -8.66 1.18 -1.43
CA GLY A 32 -7.31 1.72 -1.46
C GLY A 32 -7.14 2.92 -0.55
N GLY A 33 -5.92 3.43 -0.53
CA GLY A 33 -5.54 4.60 0.25
C GLY A 33 -4.31 5.28 -0.34
N THR A 34 -3.94 6.42 0.23
CA THR A 34 -2.71 7.13 -0.15
C THR A 34 -1.55 6.59 0.68
N ILE A 35 -0.46 6.23 0.01
CA ILE A 35 0.78 5.84 0.67
C ILE A 35 1.35 7.09 1.34
N ILE A 36 1.49 7.07 2.66
CA ILE A 36 2.00 8.21 3.44
C ILE A 36 3.46 8.04 3.84
N LYS A 37 3.94 6.80 3.93
CA LYS A 37 5.30 6.49 4.39
C LYS A 37 5.77 5.13 3.88
N ASN A 38 7.05 5.05 3.53
CA ASN A 38 7.76 3.78 3.38
C ASN A 38 8.52 3.51 4.69
N LEU A 39 8.35 2.31 5.27
CA LEU A 39 8.91 1.96 6.58
C LEU A 39 10.30 1.30 6.49
N ASP A 40 10.72 0.88 5.30
CA ASP A 40 12.04 0.29 5.05
C ASP A 40 13.12 1.36 4.76
N LEU A 41 12.73 2.64 4.78
CA LEU A 41 13.58 3.83 4.62
C LEU A 41 13.53 4.67 5.90
#